data_AF-A0A812IKA6-F1
#
_entry.id   AF-A0A812IKA6-F1
#
_cell.length_a   1.000
_cell.length_b   1.000
_cell.length_c   1.000
_cell.angle_alpha   90.00
_cell.angle_beta   90.00
_cell.angle_gamma   90.00
#
_symmetry.space_group_name_H-M   'P 1'
#
loop_
_entity.id
_entity.type
_entity.pdbx_description
1 polymer ?
#
loop_
_entity_poly.entity_id
_entity_poly.type
_entity_poly.pdbx_seq_one_letter_code
_entity_poly.pdbx_strand_id
1 'polypeptide(L)'
;KSVLCAVQFAMQGFKAEYSHPFMNIDAIVVPDAVKPIPPQWVNDVELDEFGAEMGDVIGEGPVLAWSSEERKQRYQHALRRLDLNEEMLSSKRITLMSKTELGQEKKRVKAELKRYDTDWKKQFKVLPNHSQKEVMRPLYLYYRRLKNQLATADSGARDQDSDDDLLGRRTNKEKAELQISQLEANLHEWRDSELQSAENSQARANSLQQEKGAIRTKLKEFQENFLLQHHRKIRFHKDILPIEKEYRMYKNIKEELQKVESQLRSLRGCPSGASSGLCSFF
;
A
#
# COMPACT_ATOMS: atom_id res chain seq x y z
N LYS A 1 -11.05 2.36 84.66
CA LYS A 1 -11.41 0.92 84.80
C LYS A 1 -11.70 0.38 83.40
N SER A 2 -10.83 -0.52 82.92
CA SER A 2 -11.02 -1.36 81.71
C SER A 2 -11.00 -0.58 80.37
N VAL A 3 -10.37 -0.99 79.27
CA VAL A 3 -10.12 -2.34 78.73
C VAL A 3 -8.79 -2.31 77.96
N LEU A 4 -7.84 -3.16 78.35
CA LEU A 4 -6.67 -3.54 77.56
C LEU A 4 -7.11 -4.62 76.56
N CYS A 5 -7.05 -4.33 75.26
CA CYS A 5 -7.34 -5.31 74.22
C CYS A 5 -6.05 -6.04 73.86
N ALA A 6 -5.92 -7.27 74.36
CA ALA A 6 -4.87 -8.21 74.00
C ALA A 6 -5.17 -8.80 72.62
N VAL A 7 -4.33 -8.52 71.64
CA VAL A 7 -4.30 -9.27 70.37
C VAL A 7 -3.35 -10.44 70.57
N GLN A 8 -3.96 -11.56 70.94
CA GLN A 8 -3.33 -12.85 71.16
C GLN A 8 -2.92 -13.45 69.82
N PHE A 9 -1.62 -13.67 69.68
CA PHE A 9 -0.93 -14.41 68.63
C PHE A 9 -1.56 -15.82 68.45
N ALA A 10 -2.09 -16.11 67.27
CA ALA A 10 -2.45 -17.45 66.83
C ALA A 10 -1.53 -17.87 65.68
N MET A 11 -0.28 -18.21 65.99
CA MET A 11 0.58 -19.00 65.10
C MET A 11 0.40 -20.47 65.48
N GLN A 12 -0.70 -21.06 65.01
CA GLN A 12 -0.85 -22.51 65.01
C GLN A 12 -0.20 -23.08 63.76
N GLY A 13 0.77 -23.95 63.99
CA GLY A 13 1.74 -24.42 63.01
C GLY A 13 1.12 -25.21 61.87
N PHE A 14 1.51 -24.82 60.66
CA PHE A 14 1.59 -25.74 59.54
C PHE A 14 2.90 -26.51 59.68
N LYS A 15 2.84 -27.75 60.19
CA LYS A 15 3.90 -28.73 59.95
C LYS A 15 3.77 -29.18 58.50
N ALA A 16 4.65 -28.69 57.64
CA ALA A 16 4.74 -29.10 56.25
C ALA A 16 5.48 -30.43 56.14
N GLU A 17 4.80 -31.52 56.45
CA GLU A 17 5.26 -32.87 56.11
C GLU A 17 4.25 -33.50 55.15
N TYR A 18 4.18 -32.94 53.93
CA TYR A 18 3.47 -33.56 52.82
C TYR A 18 4.47 -34.46 52.07
N SER A 19 4.66 -35.69 52.56
CA SER A 19 5.40 -36.73 51.85
C SER A 19 4.47 -37.32 50.78
N HIS A 20 4.69 -36.95 49.51
CA HIS A 20 3.92 -37.51 48.40
C HIS A 20 4.55 -38.86 47.99
N PRO A 21 3.82 -39.99 48.04
CA PRO A 21 4.38 -41.32 47.77
C PRO A 21 4.78 -41.57 46.30
N PHE A 22 4.53 -40.59 45.42
CA PHE A 22 4.91 -40.62 44.00
C PHE A 22 6.07 -39.67 43.64
N MET A 23 6.60 -38.94 44.63
CA MET A 23 7.69 -37.98 44.45
C MET A 23 8.96 -38.38 45.21
N ASN A 24 9.35 -39.65 45.15
CA ASN A 24 10.77 -40.02 45.29
C ASN A 24 11.51 -39.69 43.99
N ILE A 25 11.44 -38.43 43.57
CA ILE A 25 12.32 -37.91 42.53
C ILE A 25 13.52 -37.40 43.30
N ASP A 26 14.57 -38.20 43.37
CA ASP A 26 15.87 -37.71 43.80
C ASP A 26 16.15 -36.44 43.00
N ALA A 27 16.34 -35.32 43.70
CA ALA A 27 16.66 -34.06 43.06
C ALA A 27 18.03 -34.21 42.39
N ILE A 28 18.03 -34.58 41.10
CA ILE A 28 19.23 -34.65 40.30
C ILE A 28 19.71 -33.21 40.14
N VAL A 29 20.74 -32.85 40.92
CA VAL A 29 21.44 -31.57 40.78
C VAL A 29 22.21 -31.62 39.47
N VAL A 30 21.62 -31.06 38.41
CA VAL A 30 22.29 -30.93 37.12
C VAL A 30 23.29 -29.79 37.22
N PRO A 31 24.60 -30.02 36.95
CA PRO A 31 25.60 -28.95 36.94
C PRO A 31 25.25 -27.88 35.89
N ASP A 32 25.48 -26.60 36.22
CA ASP A 32 25.17 -25.44 35.36
C ASP A 32 25.82 -25.47 33.95
N ALA A 33 26.81 -26.35 33.74
CA ALA A 33 27.44 -26.55 32.45
C ALA A 33 26.57 -27.31 31.44
N VAL A 34 25.49 -27.98 31.87
CA VAL A 34 24.62 -28.80 31.01
C VAL A 34 23.24 -28.16 30.94
N LYS A 35 23.02 -27.26 29.97
CA LYS A 35 21.70 -26.68 29.70
C LYS A 35 20.78 -27.79 29.13
N PRO A 36 19.68 -28.17 29.80
CA PRO A 36 18.84 -29.31 29.38
C PRO A 36 17.88 -28.99 28.23
N ILE A 37 17.98 -27.79 27.63
CA ILE A 37 17.09 -27.35 26.56
C ILE A 37 17.89 -27.34 25.26
N PRO A 38 17.54 -28.17 24.26
CA PRO A 38 18.12 -28.08 22.93
C PRO A 38 17.96 -26.65 22.39
N PRO A 39 19.00 -26.04 21.83
CA PRO A 39 18.96 -24.65 21.34
C PRO A 39 18.00 -24.41 20.16
N GLN A 40 17.22 -25.40 19.73
CA GLN A 40 16.34 -25.29 18.58
C GLN A 40 15.00 -24.60 18.84
N TRP A 41 14.58 -24.39 20.10
CA TRP A 41 13.27 -23.76 20.39
C TRP A 41 13.34 -22.28 20.77
N VAL A 42 14.55 -21.69 20.73
CA VAL A 42 14.77 -20.25 21.00
C VAL A 42 15.26 -19.50 19.75
N ASN A 43 15.43 -20.17 18.60
CA ASN A 43 15.96 -19.56 17.37
C ASN A 43 14.90 -19.07 16.37
N ASP A 44 13.60 -19.30 16.60
CA ASP A 44 12.53 -18.76 15.72
C ASP A 44 11.85 -17.50 16.28
N VAL A 45 12.37 -16.96 17.38
CA VAL A 45 12.12 -15.59 17.77
C VAL A 45 13.45 -14.86 17.63
N GLU A 46 13.80 -14.56 16.38
CA GLU A 46 14.61 -13.38 16.06
C GLU A 46 13.86 -12.16 16.58
N LEU A 47 13.97 -11.92 17.89
CA LEU A 47 14.00 -10.56 18.40
C LEU A 47 15.28 -9.99 17.82
N ASP A 48 15.14 -9.28 16.69
CA ASP A 48 16.16 -8.35 16.23
C ASP A 48 16.56 -7.49 17.44
N GLU A 49 17.74 -7.84 17.92
CA GLU A 49 18.56 -7.12 18.86
C GLU A 49 18.92 -5.81 18.17
N PHE A 50 17.99 -4.85 18.18
CA PHE A 50 18.28 -3.43 18.01
C PHE A 50 18.99 -2.93 19.28
N GLY A 51 20.14 -3.55 19.54
CA GLY A 51 21.23 -2.99 20.31
C GLY A 51 21.82 -1.86 19.47
N ALA A 52 21.65 -0.65 19.99
CA ALA A 52 22.52 0.46 19.66
C ALA A 52 24.00 0.02 19.72
N GLU A 53 24.81 0.60 18.84
CA GLU A 53 26.27 0.45 18.76
C GLU A 53 26.81 -0.54 17.69
N MET A 54 26.37 -0.35 16.45
CA MET A 54 27.30 -0.34 15.32
C MET A 54 27.01 0.89 14.50
N GLY A 55 28.08 1.54 14.05
CA GLY A 55 28.03 2.78 13.31
C GLY A 55 27.00 2.75 12.18
N ASP A 56 26.37 3.90 12.05
CA ASP A 56 25.55 4.38 10.95
C ASP A 56 26.35 4.32 9.62
N VAL A 57 26.72 3.12 9.18
CA VAL A 57 26.94 2.84 7.77
C VAL A 57 25.54 2.59 7.25
N ILE A 58 24.87 3.70 6.97
CA ILE A 58 23.82 3.77 5.95
C ILE A 58 24.48 3.22 4.69
N GLY A 59 24.44 1.90 4.55
CA GLY A 59 24.65 1.23 3.29
C GLY A 59 23.52 1.74 2.41
N GLU A 60 23.81 2.80 1.67
CA GLU A 60 23.14 3.14 0.43
C GLU A 60 23.24 1.89 -0.47
N GLY A 61 22.38 0.90 -0.20
CA GLY A 61 22.05 -0.10 -1.19
C GLY A 61 21.66 0.68 -2.43
N PRO A 62 22.32 0.45 -3.57
CA PRO A 62 22.29 1.36 -4.71
C PRO A 62 20.84 1.70 -5.00
N VAL A 63 20.47 2.96 -4.80
CA VAL A 63 19.11 3.43 -5.03
C VAL A 63 18.77 3.00 -6.46
N LEU A 64 17.88 2.01 -6.59
CA LEU A 64 17.49 1.42 -7.88
C LEU A 64 16.59 2.40 -8.64
N ALA A 65 17.10 3.60 -8.88
CA ALA A 65 16.43 4.68 -9.58
C ALA A 65 17.48 5.48 -10.35
N TRP A 66 17.18 5.80 -11.60
CA TRP A 66 17.93 6.81 -12.32
C TRP A 66 17.82 8.16 -11.61
N SER A 67 18.93 8.91 -11.66
CA SER A 67 18.96 10.29 -11.22
C SER A 67 17.90 11.12 -11.96
N SER A 68 17.48 12.22 -11.35
CA SER A 68 16.49 13.13 -11.98
C SER A 68 16.93 13.59 -13.38
N GLU A 69 18.24 13.77 -13.56
CA GLU A 69 18.83 14.19 -14.82
C GLU A 69 18.82 13.08 -15.87
N GLU A 70 19.23 11.86 -15.51
CA GLU A 70 19.16 10.70 -16.40
C GLU A 70 17.73 10.40 -16.86
N ARG A 71 16.74 10.59 -15.98
CA ARG A 71 15.32 10.46 -16.32
C ARG A 71 14.93 11.42 -17.45
N LYS A 72 15.29 12.71 -17.33
CA LYS A 72 15.04 13.71 -18.37
C LYS A 72 15.76 13.37 -19.67
N GLN A 73 17.03 12.97 -19.59
CA GLN A 73 17.81 12.60 -20.77
C GLN A 73 17.20 11.41 -21.51
N ARG A 74 16.79 10.35 -20.80
CA ARG A 74 16.12 9.19 -21.39
C ARG A 74 14.86 9.59 -22.14
N TYR A 75 14.05 10.46 -21.56
CA TYR A 75 12.84 10.99 -22.20
C TYR A 75 13.19 11.77 -23.48
N GLN A 76 14.16 12.68 -23.43
CA GLN A 76 14.61 13.41 -24.62
C GLN A 76 15.18 12.48 -25.71
N HIS A 77 15.91 11.43 -25.33
CA HIS A 77 16.41 10.43 -26.27
C HIS A 77 15.27 9.66 -26.95
N ALA A 78 14.22 9.32 -26.19
CA ALA A 78 13.03 8.69 -26.74
C ALA A 78 12.33 9.60 -27.77
N LEU A 79 12.20 10.90 -27.45
CA LEU A 79 11.64 11.90 -28.37
C LEU A 79 12.47 12.03 -29.66
N ARG A 80 13.80 12.15 -29.54
CA ARG A 80 14.70 12.23 -30.70
C ARG A 80 14.61 11.01 -31.61
N ARG A 81 14.42 9.80 -31.05
CA ARG A 81 14.31 8.57 -31.85
C ARG A 81 12.96 8.42 -32.55
N LEU A 82 11.90 8.96 -31.94
CA LEU A 82 10.58 9.02 -32.58
C LEU A 82 10.47 10.17 -33.60
N ASP A 83 11.44 11.09 -33.60
CA ASP A 83 11.41 12.33 -34.38
C ASP A 83 10.18 13.19 -34.00
N LEU A 84 9.95 13.29 -32.69
CA LEU A 84 8.83 14.02 -32.09
C LEU A 84 9.35 15.17 -31.23
N ASN A 85 8.79 16.36 -31.43
CA ASN A 85 8.95 17.48 -30.52
C ASN A 85 7.89 17.41 -29.40
N GLU A 86 8.19 18.00 -28.24
CA GLU A 86 7.28 18.01 -27.09
C GLU A 86 5.93 18.67 -27.43
N GLU A 87 5.94 19.72 -28.26
CA GLU A 87 4.73 20.37 -28.77
C GLU A 87 3.91 19.47 -29.70
N MET A 88 4.55 18.53 -30.41
CA MET A 88 3.88 17.63 -31.34
C MET A 88 3.12 16.49 -30.64
N LEU A 89 3.34 16.30 -29.35
CA LEU A 89 2.51 15.42 -28.50
C LEU A 89 1.12 16.04 -28.25
N SER A 90 0.91 17.31 -28.61
CA SER A 90 -0.38 17.99 -28.52
C SER A 90 -1.46 17.33 -29.39
N SER A 91 -2.69 17.35 -28.89
CA SER A 91 -3.85 16.70 -29.52
C SER A 91 -4.11 17.14 -30.96
N LYS A 92 -3.66 18.34 -31.35
CA LYS A 92 -3.89 18.94 -32.68
C LYS A 92 -3.27 18.16 -33.84
N ARG A 93 -2.10 17.54 -33.66
CA ARG A 93 -1.45 16.76 -34.74
C ARG A 93 -2.18 15.45 -35.00
N ILE A 94 -2.65 14.82 -33.94
CA ILE A 94 -3.25 13.48 -33.98
C ILE A 94 -4.53 13.48 -34.82
N THR A 95 -5.30 14.56 -34.80
CA THR A 95 -6.52 14.71 -35.60
C THR A 95 -6.28 14.87 -37.10
N LEU A 96 -5.06 15.26 -37.51
CA LEU A 96 -4.72 15.51 -38.91
C LEU A 96 -4.10 14.29 -39.61
N MET A 97 -3.66 13.29 -38.84
CA MET A 97 -2.97 12.11 -39.39
C MET A 97 -3.97 11.11 -39.98
N SER A 98 -3.60 10.52 -41.12
CA SER A 98 -4.39 9.45 -41.73
C SER A 98 -4.38 8.18 -40.88
N LYS A 99 -5.34 7.29 -41.12
CA LYS A 99 -5.48 6.02 -40.37
C LYS A 99 -4.23 5.15 -40.43
N THR A 100 -3.57 5.09 -41.59
CA THR A 100 -2.33 4.34 -41.79
C THR A 100 -1.18 4.95 -41.00
N GLU A 101 -1.03 6.28 -41.03
CA GLU A 101 -0.04 7.03 -40.26
C GLU A 101 -0.26 6.88 -38.74
N LEU A 102 -1.51 7.00 -38.26
CA LEU A 102 -1.87 6.77 -36.85
C LEU A 102 -1.46 5.36 -36.40
N GLY A 103 -1.68 4.35 -37.25
CA GLY A 103 -1.28 2.98 -36.99
C GLY A 103 0.23 2.79 -36.94
N GLN A 104 0.98 3.40 -37.85
CA GLN A 104 2.44 3.36 -37.87
C GLN A 104 3.03 4.07 -36.65
N GLU A 105 2.56 5.28 -36.35
CA GLU A 105 3.05 6.07 -35.21
C GLU A 105 2.74 5.38 -33.88
N LYS A 106 1.56 4.78 -33.74
CA LYS A 106 1.21 3.93 -32.58
C LYS A 106 2.18 2.77 -32.40
N LYS A 107 2.60 2.11 -33.49
CA LYS A 107 3.59 1.03 -33.43
C LYS A 107 4.97 1.55 -33.01
N ARG A 108 5.41 2.69 -33.56
CA ARG A 108 6.69 3.33 -33.21
C ARG A 108 6.74 3.71 -31.72
N VAL A 109 5.71 4.40 -31.23
CA VAL A 109 5.62 4.79 -29.81
C VAL A 109 5.58 3.57 -28.88
N LYS A 110 4.83 2.52 -29.24
CA LYS A 110 4.79 1.28 -28.46
C LYS A 110 6.15 0.57 -28.41
N ALA A 111 6.90 0.58 -29.52
CA ALA A 111 8.24 0.01 -29.57
C ALA A 111 9.20 0.78 -28.66
N GLU A 112 9.08 2.11 -28.59
CA GLU A 112 9.90 2.94 -27.70
C GLU A 112 9.63 2.68 -26.22
N LEU A 113 8.35 2.61 -25.84
CA LEU A 113 7.95 2.26 -24.47
C LEU A 113 8.44 0.85 -24.08
N LYS A 114 8.39 -0.12 -25.00
CA LYS A 114 8.92 -1.48 -24.75
C LYS A 114 10.44 -1.48 -24.61
N ARG A 115 11.14 -0.66 -25.38
CA ARG A 115 12.60 -0.52 -25.27
C ARG A 115 12.98 0.05 -23.91
N TYR A 116 12.25 1.05 -23.42
CA TYR A 116 12.44 1.58 -22.07
C TYR A 116 12.35 0.49 -21.01
N ASP A 117 11.29 -0.33 -21.05
CA ASP A 117 11.10 -1.44 -20.11
C ASP A 117 12.25 -2.47 -20.19
N THR A 118 12.77 -2.70 -21.40
CA THR A 118 13.89 -3.62 -21.66
C THR A 118 15.21 -3.07 -21.15
N ASP A 119 15.51 -1.80 -21.41
CA ASP A 119 16.70 -1.10 -20.94
C ASP A 119 16.72 -1.06 -19.40
N TRP A 120 15.56 -0.77 -18.79
CA TRP A 120 15.38 -0.80 -17.34
C TRP A 120 15.69 -2.19 -16.77
N LYS A 121 15.04 -3.22 -17.30
CA LYS A 121 15.26 -4.61 -16.87
C LYS A 121 16.70 -5.06 -17.07
N LYS A 122 17.39 -4.58 -18.12
CA LYS A 122 18.80 -4.90 -18.37
C LYS A 122 19.71 -4.33 -17.28
N GLN A 123 19.45 -3.09 -16.86
CA GLN A 123 20.26 -2.37 -15.87
C GLN A 123 19.98 -2.82 -14.44
N PHE A 124 18.71 -2.92 -14.04
CA PHE A 124 18.33 -3.16 -12.65
C PHE A 124 17.87 -4.60 -12.37
N LYS A 125 17.79 -5.46 -13.39
CA LYS A 125 17.27 -6.85 -13.32
C LYS A 125 15.81 -6.99 -12.84
N VAL A 126 15.13 -5.88 -12.55
CA VAL A 126 13.74 -5.79 -12.11
C VAL A 126 12.94 -5.03 -13.18
N LEU A 127 11.62 -5.21 -13.24
CA LEU A 127 10.75 -4.39 -14.10
C LEU A 127 10.54 -2.99 -13.52
N PRO A 128 10.38 -1.94 -14.35
CA PRO A 128 10.18 -0.59 -13.84
C PRO A 128 8.84 -0.49 -13.09
N ASN A 129 8.92 0.05 -11.88
CA ASN A 129 7.78 0.42 -11.06
C ASN A 129 7.07 1.65 -11.64
N HIS A 130 5.87 1.95 -11.15
CA HIS A 130 5.05 3.06 -11.62
C HIS A 130 5.80 4.41 -11.60
N SER A 131 6.48 4.74 -10.49
CA SER A 131 7.27 5.98 -10.34
C SER A 131 8.42 6.11 -11.33
N GLN A 132 8.95 4.99 -11.81
CA GLN A 132 10.03 4.96 -12.79
C GLN A 132 9.45 5.13 -14.20
N LYS A 133 8.27 4.55 -14.47
CA LYS A 133 7.52 4.75 -15.72
C LYS A 133 6.97 6.17 -15.91
N GLU A 134 6.81 6.95 -14.83
CA GLU A 134 6.39 8.36 -14.88
C GLU A 134 7.25 9.21 -15.83
N VAL A 135 8.53 8.86 -15.99
CA VAL A 135 9.46 9.54 -16.91
C VAL A 135 8.98 9.49 -18.35
N MET A 136 8.30 8.41 -18.73
CA MET A 136 7.79 8.18 -20.09
C MET A 136 6.29 8.50 -20.20
N ARG A 137 5.68 9.05 -19.16
CA ARG A 137 4.23 9.32 -19.10
C ARG A 137 3.70 10.17 -20.26
N PRO A 138 4.41 11.20 -20.76
CA PRO A 138 3.95 11.93 -21.94
C PRO A 138 3.76 11.03 -23.17
N LEU A 139 4.65 10.05 -23.39
CA LEU A 139 4.53 9.08 -24.48
C LEU A 139 3.39 8.08 -24.26
N TYR A 140 3.13 7.66 -23.02
CA TYR A 140 1.97 6.83 -22.69
C TYR A 140 0.64 7.54 -23.02
N LEU A 141 0.53 8.83 -22.67
CA LEU A 141 -0.65 9.63 -22.99
C LEU A 141 -0.81 9.80 -24.50
N TYR A 142 0.28 10.04 -25.22
CA TYR A 142 0.28 10.14 -26.67
C TYR A 142 -0.16 8.83 -27.34
N TYR A 143 0.36 7.69 -26.90
CA TYR A 143 -0.09 6.36 -27.36
C TYR A 143 -1.58 6.12 -27.10
N ARG A 144 -2.09 6.50 -25.92
CA ARG A 144 -3.53 6.37 -25.60
C ARG A 144 -4.38 7.19 -26.56
N ARG A 145 -3.99 8.43 -26.86
CA ARG A 145 -4.70 9.28 -27.84
C ARG A 145 -4.67 8.67 -29.24
N LEU A 146 -3.52 8.17 -29.70
CA LEU A 146 -3.41 7.45 -30.98
C LEU A 146 -4.33 6.24 -31.03
N LYS A 147 -4.38 5.44 -29.95
CA LYS A 147 -5.26 4.27 -29.86
C LYS A 147 -6.74 4.67 -29.95
N ASN A 148 -7.14 5.73 -29.24
CA ASN A 148 -8.53 6.20 -29.26
C ASN A 148 -8.92 6.74 -30.65
N GLN A 149 -8.05 7.52 -31.29
CA GLN A 149 -8.32 8.05 -32.63
C GLN A 149 -8.40 6.95 -33.69
N LEU A 150 -7.55 5.92 -33.58
CA LEU A 150 -7.63 4.76 -34.47
C LEU A 150 -8.95 3.99 -34.29
N ALA A 151 -9.42 3.84 -33.05
CA ALA A 151 -10.71 3.22 -32.77
C ALA A 151 -11.87 4.03 -33.38
N THR A 152 -11.85 5.36 -33.27
CA THR A 152 -12.85 6.24 -33.90
C THR A 152 -12.83 6.12 -35.43
N ALA A 153 -11.64 6.07 -36.05
CA ALA A 153 -11.48 5.92 -37.49
C ALA A 153 -11.87 4.53 -38.02
N ASP A 154 -11.76 3.48 -37.19
CA ASP A 154 -12.25 2.14 -37.52
C ASP A 154 -13.79 2.07 -37.50
N SER A 155 -14.43 2.78 -36.58
CA SER A 155 -15.89 2.84 -36.46
C SER A 155 -16.57 3.58 -37.62
N GLY A 156 -15.93 4.62 -38.18
CA GLY A 156 -16.52 5.46 -39.24
C GLY A 156 -16.45 4.90 -40.67
N ALA A 157 -15.67 3.84 -40.91
CA ALA A 157 -15.36 3.35 -42.26
C ALA A 157 -16.26 2.20 -42.77
N ARG A 158 -17.28 1.79 -42.00
CA ARG A 158 -18.17 0.68 -42.37
C ARG A 158 -19.53 1.10 -42.97
N ASP A 159 -19.77 2.39 -43.17
CA ASP A 159 -21.09 2.95 -43.51
C ASP A 159 -21.17 3.65 -44.88
N GLN A 160 -20.28 3.32 -45.83
CA GLN A 160 -20.30 3.87 -47.19
C GLN A 160 -20.04 2.79 -48.25
N ASP A 161 -20.97 1.84 -48.39
CA ASP A 161 -21.19 1.16 -49.68
C ASP A 161 -22.56 0.45 -49.68
N SER A 162 -23.63 1.20 -49.98
CA SER A 162 -24.87 0.68 -50.60
C SER A 162 -25.82 1.86 -50.87
N ASP A 163 -25.76 2.40 -52.08
CA ASP A 163 -26.80 3.26 -52.67
C ASP A 163 -28.03 2.39 -52.99
N ASP A 164 -28.86 2.11 -51.99
CA ASP A 164 -30.30 1.88 -52.15
C ASP A 164 -30.94 1.91 -50.75
N ASP A 165 -32.18 2.42 -50.67
CA ASP A 165 -33.04 2.42 -49.48
C ASP A 165 -32.99 3.65 -48.53
N LEU A 166 -33.73 4.69 -48.95
CA LEU A 166 -33.82 6.02 -48.35
C LEU A 166 -34.75 6.12 -47.12
N LEU A 167 -35.12 4.99 -46.48
CA LEU A 167 -36.04 4.98 -45.33
C LEU A 167 -35.44 4.41 -44.02
N GLY A 168 -34.18 3.94 -44.03
CA GLY A 168 -33.53 3.33 -42.85
C GLY A 168 -32.70 4.27 -41.96
N ARG A 169 -32.40 5.50 -42.41
CA ARG A 169 -31.35 6.35 -41.79
C ARG A 169 -31.71 6.96 -40.42
N ARG A 170 -32.97 6.90 -40.00
CA ARG A 170 -33.43 7.49 -38.73
C ARG A 170 -33.18 6.57 -37.52
N THR A 171 -33.13 5.25 -37.73
CA THR A 171 -33.06 4.26 -36.63
C THR A 171 -31.62 3.94 -36.18
N ASN A 172 -30.61 4.16 -37.03
CA ASN A 172 -29.21 3.89 -36.70
C ASN A 172 -28.55 5.00 -35.85
N LYS A 173 -28.98 6.26 -36.01
CA LYS A 173 -28.53 7.36 -35.14
C LYS A 173 -29.05 7.19 -33.71
N GLU A 174 -30.33 6.85 -33.56
CA GLU A 174 -30.93 6.55 -32.25
C GLU A 174 -30.32 5.30 -31.60
N LYS A 175 -30.00 4.25 -32.39
CA LYS A 175 -29.28 3.07 -31.87
C LYS A 175 -27.85 3.38 -31.42
N ALA A 176 -27.12 4.24 -32.13
CA ALA A 176 -25.78 4.66 -31.73
C ALA A 176 -25.81 5.54 -30.48
N GLU A 177 -26.78 6.47 -30.37
CA GLU A 177 -27.01 7.28 -29.17
C GLU A 177 -27.43 6.41 -27.96
N LEU A 178 -28.23 5.37 -28.17
CA LEU A 178 -28.59 4.37 -27.15
C LEU A 178 -27.38 3.51 -26.70
N GLN A 179 -26.48 3.16 -27.62
CA GLN A 179 -25.26 2.42 -27.27
C GLN A 179 -24.25 3.29 -26.52
N ILE A 180 -24.09 4.57 -26.90
CA ILE A 180 -23.21 5.52 -26.21
C ILE A 180 -23.73 5.77 -24.79
N SER A 181 -25.03 6.00 -24.63
CA SER A 181 -25.66 6.18 -23.31
C SER A 181 -25.57 4.93 -22.42
N GLN A 182 -25.69 3.71 -22.99
CA GLN A 182 -25.44 2.47 -22.24
C GLN A 182 -23.97 2.31 -21.83
N LEU A 183 -23.02 2.68 -22.70
CA LEU A 183 -21.59 2.67 -22.36
C LEU A 183 -21.25 3.71 -21.30
N GLU A 184 -21.82 4.91 -21.36
CA GLU A 184 -21.67 5.96 -20.34
C GLU A 184 -22.27 5.56 -18.99
N ALA A 185 -23.44 4.92 -18.98
CA ALA A 185 -24.06 4.39 -17.76
C ALA A 185 -23.19 3.30 -17.11
N ASN A 186 -22.68 2.35 -17.91
CA ASN A 186 -21.73 1.34 -17.41
C ASN A 186 -20.45 2.00 -16.88
N LEU A 187 -19.91 3.02 -17.55
CA LEU A 187 -18.69 3.70 -17.11
C LEU A 187 -18.91 4.52 -15.82
N HIS A 188 -20.12 5.06 -15.61
CA HIS A 188 -20.52 5.74 -14.38
C HIS A 188 -20.61 4.76 -13.20
N GLU A 189 -21.24 3.60 -13.41
CA GLU A 189 -21.40 2.57 -12.38
C GLU A 189 -20.05 2.03 -11.87
N TRP A 190 -19.09 1.80 -12.77
CA TRP A 190 -17.73 1.42 -12.39
C TRP A 190 -16.99 2.52 -11.60
N ARG A 191 -17.22 3.79 -11.95
CA ARG A 191 -16.61 4.94 -11.26
C ARG A 191 -17.17 5.12 -9.85
N ASP A 192 -18.47 4.93 -9.67
CA ASP A 192 -19.14 5.01 -8.38
C ASP A 192 -18.68 3.88 -7.44
N SER A 193 -18.55 2.67 -7.97
CA SER A 193 -18.06 1.52 -7.20
C SER A 193 -16.61 1.72 -6.68
N GLU A 194 -15.73 2.30 -7.51
CA GLU A 194 -14.35 2.56 -7.13
C GLU A 194 -14.23 3.72 -6.11
N LEU A 195 -15.04 4.76 -6.26
CA LEU A 195 -15.16 5.84 -5.28
C LEU A 195 -15.67 5.31 -3.93
N GLN A 196 -16.70 4.47 -3.96
CA GLN A 196 -17.28 3.88 -2.75
C GLN A 196 -16.31 2.93 -2.05
N SER A 197 -15.52 2.16 -2.80
CA SER A 197 -14.45 1.32 -2.24
C SER A 197 -13.34 2.14 -1.57
N ALA A 198 -12.94 3.26 -2.19
CA ALA A 198 -11.95 4.16 -1.62
C ALA A 198 -12.47 4.86 -0.35
N GLU A 199 -13.71 5.32 -0.37
CA GLU A 199 -14.38 5.94 0.78
C GLU A 199 -14.52 4.97 1.94
N ASN A 200 -14.96 3.72 1.68
CA ASN A 200 -15.04 2.66 2.69
C ASN A 200 -13.67 2.37 3.31
N SER A 201 -12.63 2.28 2.49
CA SER A 201 -11.25 2.06 2.96
C SER A 201 -10.76 3.21 3.83
N GLN A 202 -11.15 4.45 3.49
CA GLN A 202 -10.78 5.65 4.23
C GLN A 202 -11.56 5.80 5.54
N ALA A 203 -12.86 5.50 5.54
CA ALA A 203 -13.67 5.45 6.75
C ALA A 203 -13.12 4.43 7.75
N ARG A 204 -12.72 3.23 7.26
CA ARG A 204 -12.07 2.22 8.09
C ARG A 204 -10.73 2.70 8.66
N ALA A 205 -9.90 3.38 7.86
CA ALA A 205 -8.63 3.94 8.34
C ALA A 205 -8.84 4.96 9.47
N ASN A 206 -9.84 5.85 9.33
CA ASN A 206 -10.18 6.84 10.35
C ASN A 206 -10.66 6.19 11.66
N SER A 207 -11.50 5.16 11.58
CA SER A 207 -11.97 4.41 12.74
C SER A 207 -10.81 3.72 13.48
N LEU A 208 -9.92 3.03 12.75
CA LEU A 208 -8.73 2.41 13.33
C LEU A 208 -7.77 3.44 13.97
N GLN A 209 -7.66 4.65 13.40
CA GLN A 209 -6.87 5.74 13.99
C GLN A 209 -7.44 6.23 15.32
N GLN A 210 -8.78 6.34 15.44
CA GLN A 210 -9.43 6.73 16.69
C GLN A 210 -9.23 5.67 17.78
N GLU A 211 -9.44 4.38 17.44
CA GLU A 211 -9.22 3.27 18.37
C GLU A 211 -7.75 3.17 18.80
N LYS A 212 -6.81 3.36 17.88
CA LYS A 212 -5.37 3.44 18.16
C LYS A 212 -5.07 4.55 19.17
N GLY A 213 -5.71 5.71 19.03
CA GLY A 213 -5.59 6.84 19.95
C GLY A 213 -6.07 6.47 21.34
N ALA A 214 -7.28 5.91 21.45
CA ALA A 214 -7.88 5.50 22.73
C ALA A 214 -7.01 4.47 23.48
N ILE A 215 -6.51 3.45 22.79
CA ILE A 215 -5.63 2.44 23.41
C ILE A 215 -4.29 3.05 23.82
N ARG A 216 -3.72 3.95 23.00
CA ARG A 216 -2.47 4.63 23.35
C ARG A 216 -2.61 5.44 24.64
N THR A 217 -3.75 6.11 24.85
CA THR A 217 -4.05 6.83 26.10
C THR A 217 -4.07 5.87 27.29
N LYS A 218 -4.78 4.74 27.19
CA LYS A 218 -4.81 3.71 28.25
C LYS A 218 -3.43 3.15 28.58
N LEU A 219 -2.61 2.86 27.56
CA LEU A 219 -1.24 2.40 27.75
C LEU A 219 -0.37 3.45 28.46
N LYS A 220 -0.56 4.73 28.15
CA LYS A 220 0.14 5.84 28.79
C LYS A 220 -0.26 6.00 30.26
N GLU A 221 -1.57 5.99 30.54
CA GLU A 221 -2.11 6.06 31.91
C GLU A 221 -1.59 4.90 32.77
N PHE A 222 -1.57 3.69 32.22
CA PHE A 222 -1.00 2.53 32.91
C PHE A 222 0.49 2.70 33.20
N GLN A 223 1.25 3.18 32.22
CA GLN A 223 2.69 3.43 32.41
C GLN A 223 2.96 4.49 33.49
N GLU A 224 2.17 5.56 33.52
CA GLU A 224 2.27 6.61 34.54
C GLU A 224 1.90 6.06 35.93
N ASN A 225 0.77 5.35 36.05
CA ASN A 225 0.35 4.72 37.30
C ASN A 225 1.34 3.68 37.82
N PHE A 226 1.91 2.86 36.93
CA PHE A 226 2.91 1.87 37.28
C PHE A 226 4.17 2.52 37.84
N LEU A 227 4.62 3.61 37.22
CA LEU A 227 5.78 4.37 37.69
C LEU A 227 5.53 5.00 39.06
N LEU A 228 4.31 5.52 39.30
CA LEU A 228 3.93 6.09 40.59
C LEU A 228 3.85 5.05 41.71
N GLN A 229 3.35 3.85 41.43
CA GLN A 229 3.15 2.81 42.45
C GLN A 229 4.40 2.00 42.75
N HIS A 230 5.21 1.70 41.73
CA HIS A 230 6.38 0.81 41.87
C HIS A 230 7.71 1.54 41.82
N HIS A 231 7.72 2.85 41.53
CA HIS A 231 8.92 3.68 41.39
C HIS A 231 9.97 3.09 40.41
N ARG A 232 9.52 2.28 39.44
CA ARG A 232 10.35 1.67 38.41
C ARG A 232 9.60 1.59 37.09
N LYS A 233 10.36 1.47 36.00
CA LYS A 233 9.79 1.20 34.67
C LYS A 233 9.38 -0.28 34.56
N ILE A 234 8.39 -0.53 33.70
CA ILE A 234 7.94 -1.87 33.30
C ILE A 234 9.13 -2.58 32.63
N ARG A 235 9.53 -3.76 33.14
CA ARG A 235 10.62 -4.56 32.55
C ARG A 235 10.24 -6.03 32.35
N PHE A 236 9.33 -6.55 33.17
CA PHE A 236 8.99 -7.96 33.17
C PHE A 236 7.64 -8.22 32.52
N HIS A 237 7.46 -9.41 31.96
CA HIS A 237 6.18 -9.83 31.40
C HIS A 237 5.05 -9.79 32.45
N LYS A 238 5.36 -10.11 33.71
CA LYS A 238 4.38 -10.03 34.82
C LYS A 238 3.80 -8.63 35.03
N ASP A 239 4.57 -7.58 34.71
CA ASP A 239 4.16 -6.18 34.88
C ASP A 239 3.12 -5.77 33.82
N ILE A 240 3.10 -6.42 32.65
CA ILE A 240 2.19 -6.09 31.54
C ILE A 240 0.91 -6.93 31.52
N LEU A 241 0.83 -8.01 32.31
CA LEU A 241 -0.35 -8.89 32.36
C LEU A 241 -1.67 -8.11 32.56
N PRO A 242 -1.75 -7.07 33.42
CA PRO A 242 -3.00 -6.31 33.60
C PRO A 242 -3.48 -5.57 32.36
N ILE A 243 -2.59 -5.29 31.39
CA ILE A 243 -2.89 -4.50 30.18
C ILE A 243 -2.54 -5.26 28.89
N GLU A 244 -2.33 -6.58 29.00
CA GLU A 244 -1.86 -7.40 27.89
C GLU A 244 -2.83 -7.37 26.71
N LYS A 245 -4.14 -7.37 27.00
CA LYS A 245 -5.21 -7.34 26.00
C LYS A 245 -5.15 -6.06 25.17
N GLU A 246 -5.06 -4.91 25.82
CA GLU A 246 -4.96 -3.59 25.18
C GLU A 246 -3.68 -3.47 24.37
N TYR A 247 -2.56 -3.99 24.88
CA TYR A 247 -1.30 -4.02 24.14
C TYR A 247 -1.39 -4.87 22.87
N ARG A 248 -2.00 -6.07 22.95
CA ARG A 248 -2.26 -6.92 21.77
C ARG A 248 -3.18 -6.24 20.77
N MET A 249 -4.25 -5.59 21.24
CA MET A 249 -5.14 -4.81 20.39
C MET A 249 -4.40 -3.67 19.68
N TYR A 250 -3.54 -2.92 20.38
CA TYR A 250 -2.73 -1.86 19.78
C TYR A 250 -1.84 -2.39 18.65
N LYS A 251 -1.19 -3.55 18.87
CA LYS A 251 -0.35 -4.21 17.86
C LYS A 251 -1.18 -4.59 16.63
N ASN A 252 -2.31 -5.25 16.84
CA ASN A 252 -3.21 -5.66 15.75
C ASN A 252 -3.72 -4.44 14.96
N ILE A 253 -4.17 -3.38 15.63
CA ILE A 253 -4.65 -2.15 14.98
C ILE A 253 -3.53 -1.49 14.18
N LYS A 254 -2.29 -1.47 14.70
CA LYS A 254 -1.14 -0.91 13.96
C LYS A 254 -0.89 -1.69 12.67
N GLU A 255 -0.96 -3.02 12.71
CA GLU A 255 -0.81 -3.88 11.54
C GLU A 255 -1.96 -3.73 10.55
N GLU A 256 -3.21 -3.67 11.02
CA GLU A 256 -4.38 -3.44 10.17
C GLU A 256 -4.32 -2.07 9.48
N LEU A 257 -3.96 -1.04 10.23
CA LEU A 257 -3.84 0.32 9.71
C LEU A 257 -2.76 0.41 8.63
N GLN A 258 -1.62 -0.28 8.81
CA GLN A 258 -0.59 -0.39 7.77
C GLN A 258 -1.12 -1.08 6.50
N LYS A 259 -1.94 -2.13 6.63
CA LYS A 259 -2.57 -2.81 5.48
C LYS A 259 -3.54 -1.89 4.74
N VAL A 260 -4.42 -1.20 5.47
CA VAL A 260 -5.41 -0.29 4.88
C VAL A 260 -4.74 0.93 4.23
N GLU A 261 -3.70 1.51 4.86
CA GLU A 261 -2.92 2.61 4.28
C GLU A 261 -2.18 2.18 3.01
N SER A 262 -1.67 0.95 2.98
CA SER A 262 -1.04 0.40 1.78
C SER A 262 -2.05 0.24 0.64
N GLN A 263 -3.25 -0.26 0.95
CA GLN A 263 -4.37 -0.36 -0.02
C GLN A 263 -4.80 1.02 -0.53
N LEU A 264 -4.97 2.01 0.35
CA LEU A 264 -5.30 3.38 -0.03
C LEU A 264 -4.18 4.02 -0.86
N ARG A 265 -2.91 3.73 -0.57
CA ARG A 265 -1.78 4.20 -1.37
C ARG A 265 -1.78 3.56 -2.76
N SER A 266 -2.15 2.29 -2.89
CA SER A 266 -2.33 1.64 -4.19
C SER A 266 -3.47 2.26 -4.99
N LEU A 267 -4.62 2.57 -4.35
CA LEU A 267 -5.77 3.20 -4.99
C LEU A 267 -5.51 4.66 -5.39
N ARG A 268 -4.90 5.45 -4.50
CA ARG A 268 -4.51 6.84 -4.78
C ARG A 268 -3.29 6.97 -5.69
N GLY A 269 -2.55 5.86 -5.87
CA GLY A 269 -1.46 5.74 -6.82
C GLY A 269 -1.92 5.70 -8.29
N CYS A 270 -3.22 5.67 -8.56
CA CYS A 270 -3.79 5.97 -9.86
C CYS A 270 -3.64 7.47 -10.17
N PRO A 271 -3.08 7.86 -11.32
CA PRO A 271 -2.88 9.26 -11.65
C PRO A 271 -4.21 10.02 -11.85
N SER A 272 -4.53 10.87 -10.88
CA SER A 272 -5.46 12.00 -11.03
C SER A 272 -4.89 13.03 -12.02
N GLY A 273 -5.04 12.73 -13.30
CA GLY A 273 -5.00 13.72 -14.37
C GLY A 273 -6.41 14.16 -14.74
N ALA A 274 -7.14 14.78 -13.81
CA ALA A 274 -8.37 15.52 -14.10
C ALA A 274 -8.64 16.56 -13.00
N SER A 275 -8.91 17.78 -13.45
CA SER A 275 -9.58 18.90 -12.76
C SER A 275 -8.93 19.55 -11.54
N SER A 276 -8.10 20.57 -11.80
CA SER A 276 -8.14 21.83 -11.05
C SER A 276 -8.21 22.97 -12.07
N GLY A 277 -9.43 23.29 -12.48
CA GLY A 277 -9.72 24.33 -13.45
C GLY A 277 -11.20 24.32 -13.76
N LEU A 278 -11.99 24.86 -12.82
CA LEU A 278 -13.30 25.49 -12.98
C LEU A 278 -13.95 25.61 -11.59
N CYS A 279 -13.59 26.68 -10.87
CA CYS A 279 -14.42 27.20 -9.79
C CYS A 279 -14.11 28.70 -9.63
N SER A 280 -14.69 29.51 -10.53
CA SER A 280 -14.77 30.97 -10.40
C SER A 280 -15.98 31.45 -11.22
N PHE A 281 -17.17 31.33 -10.64
CA PHE A 281 -18.38 32.05 -11.05
C PHE A 281 -19.19 32.36 -9.79
N PHE A 282 -18.76 33.40 -9.08
CA PHE A 282 -19.52 34.50 -8.46
C PHE A 282 -18.55 35.32 -7.60
#